data_AF-A0A7R6WH58-F1
#
_entry.id   AF-A0A7R6WH58-F1
#
_cell.length_a   1.000
_cell.length_b   1.000
_cell.length_c   1.000
_cell.angle_alpha   90.00
_cell.angle_beta   90.00
_cell.angle_gamma   90.00
#
_symmetry.space_group_name_H-M   'P 1'
#
loop_
_entity.id
_entity.type
_entity.pdbx_description
1 polymer ?
#
loop_
_entity_poly.entity_id
_entity_poly.type
_entity_poly.pdbx_seq_one_letter_code
_entity_poly.pdbx_strand_id
1 'polypeptide(L)'
;MGLLQAVTDDSASDVGDQRLFLAGYLNSAEKWALFSDAWAEELKAAPAIDYFKMAEAQNRRDQFKSWSEGQRDEKLSSLARVIAHFKPLSFEVSVSRKEFFDILKPVSPRGLGNPHFTSVFHVVSILSRFASSKGGNIPIEFIFDEQDGVSDDIDLFFGYMKRNFPRKVRKLISGNPMFRDEKVYLPLQAADMIAWHVRREHELNTELPLTNLLRSDTHLVSEIENEVLQRWAHHHSQLPAVKHLQSKGQWRDIKREIARQSALGYIPPHGTRWKNFVNGARELIASLIRR
;
A
#
# COMPACT_ATOMS: atom_id res chain seq x y z
N MET A 1 -18.24 -8.66 -16.74
CA MET A 1 -16.78 -8.90 -16.87
C MET A 1 -16.24 -9.05 -15.47
N GLY A 2 -15.46 -10.10 -15.19
CA GLY A 2 -14.89 -10.29 -13.86
C GLY A 2 -13.90 -9.17 -13.50
N LEU A 3 -13.78 -8.87 -12.21
CA LEU A 3 -12.86 -7.89 -11.64
C LEU A 3 -12.25 -8.47 -10.37
N LEU A 4 -10.94 -8.33 -10.21
CA LEU A 4 -10.26 -8.65 -8.96
C LEU A 4 -10.06 -7.37 -8.14
N GLN A 5 -10.04 -7.50 -6.83
CA GLN A 5 -9.71 -6.40 -5.93
C GLN A 5 -8.66 -6.89 -4.92
N ALA A 6 -7.57 -6.14 -4.84
CA ALA A 6 -6.54 -6.28 -3.82
C ALA A 6 -6.86 -5.29 -2.70
N VAL A 7 -7.11 -5.79 -1.50
CA VAL A 7 -7.32 -4.99 -0.29
C VAL A 7 -6.05 -5.05 0.55
N THR A 8 -5.58 -3.91 1.05
CA THR A 8 -4.27 -3.79 1.72
C THR A 8 -4.38 -2.85 2.90
N ASP A 9 -3.77 -3.24 4.01
CA ASP A 9 -3.54 -2.38 5.17
C ASP A 9 -2.04 -2.38 5.51
N ASP A 10 -1.62 -1.45 6.33
CA ASP A 10 -0.25 -1.32 6.79
C ASP A 10 -0.09 -1.62 8.28
N SER A 11 1.12 -2.05 8.62
CA SER A 11 1.51 -2.23 10.01
C SER A 11 3.00 -1.94 10.13
N ALA A 12 3.31 -0.92 10.92
CA ALA A 12 4.68 -0.51 11.16
C ALA A 12 5.15 -0.99 12.54
N SER A 13 6.40 -1.43 12.60
CA SER A 13 7.10 -1.72 13.84
C SER A 13 7.87 -0.49 14.31
N ASP A 14 7.88 -0.23 15.62
CA ASP A 14 8.70 0.81 16.24
C ASP A 14 9.99 0.27 16.87
N VAL A 15 10.24 -1.03 16.73
CA VAL A 15 11.46 -1.72 17.21
C VAL A 15 12.34 -2.16 16.04
N GLY A 16 13.59 -2.51 16.33
CA GLY A 16 14.52 -3.06 15.32
C GLY A 16 14.80 -2.10 14.15
N ASP A 17 14.65 -2.60 12.93
CA ASP A 17 14.79 -1.81 11.68
C ASP A 17 13.54 -0.95 11.38
N GLN A 18 12.58 -0.93 12.31
CA GLN A 18 11.32 -0.22 12.24
C GLN A 18 10.52 -0.60 11.00
N ARG A 19 10.56 -1.88 10.60
CA ARG A 19 9.96 -2.36 9.36
C ARG A 19 8.52 -1.92 9.18
N LEU A 20 8.22 -1.45 7.98
CA LEU A 20 6.86 -1.22 7.50
C LEU A 20 6.41 -2.44 6.70
N PHE A 21 5.24 -2.96 7.02
CA PHE A 21 4.55 -3.99 6.25
C PHE A 21 3.31 -3.38 5.58
N LEU A 22 3.08 -3.74 4.31
CA LEU A 22 1.79 -3.65 3.65
C LEU A 22 1.34 -5.07 3.34
N ALA A 23 0.22 -5.50 3.88
CA ALA A 23 -0.27 -6.85 3.70
C ALA A 23 -1.77 -6.86 3.44
N GLY A 24 -2.24 -7.97 2.87
CA GLY A 24 -3.65 -8.10 2.59
C GLY A 24 -3.97 -9.24 1.64
N TYR A 25 -5.01 -9.04 0.86
CA TYR A 25 -5.72 -10.10 0.17
C TYR A 25 -6.16 -9.70 -1.23
N LEU A 26 -6.07 -10.63 -2.18
CA LEU A 26 -6.58 -10.50 -3.54
C LEU A 26 -7.70 -11.52 -3.76
N ASN A 27 -8.88 -11.03 -4.16
CA ASN A 27 -10.02 -11.88 -4.51
C ASN A 27 -10.90 -11.23 -5.60
N SER A 28 -11.93 -11.93 -6.08
CA SER A 28 -12.92 -11.33 -6.99
C SER A 28 -13.84 -10.35 -6.25
N ALA A 29 -14.30 -9.32 -6.95
CA ALA A 29 -15.25 -8.33 -6.40
C ALA A 29 -16.55 -9.00 -5.90
N GLU A 30 -17.03 -10.02 -6.62
CA GLU A 30 -18.20 -10.81 -6.23
C GLU A 30 -17.98 -11.55 -4.90
N LYS A 31 -16.79 -12.13 -4.70
CA LYS A 31 -16.44 -12.77 -3.43
C LYS A 31 -16.26 -11.75 -2.31
N TRP A 32 -15.77 -10.55 -2.60
CA TRP A 32 -15.68 -9.48 -1.59
C TRP A 32 -17.05 -8.99 -1.12
N ALA A 33 -18.05 -8.95 -1.99
CA ALA A 33 -19.43 -8.65 -1.59
C ALA A 33 -19.94 -9.69 -0.58
N LEU A 34 -19.86 -10.98 -0.92
CA LEU A 34 -20.26 -12.08 -0.03
C LEU A 34 -19.42 -12.15 1.25
N PHE A 35 -18.12 -11.86 1.16
CA PHE A 35 -17.23 -11.75 2.32
C PHE A 35 -17.70 -10.64 3.25
N SER A 36 -18.10 -9.48 2.71
CA SER A 36 -18.52 -8.34 3.53
C SER A 36 -19.79 -8.66 4.31
N ASP A 37 -20.74 -9.39 3.72
CA ASP A 37 -21.94 -9.87 4.40
C ASP A 37 -21.57 -10.83 5.55
N ALA A 38 -20.77 -11.86 5.27
CA ALA A 38 -20.34 -12.83 6.26
C ALA A 38 -19.49 -12.20 7.39
N TRP A 39 -18.63 -11.24 7.04
CA TRP A 39 -17.84 -10.50 8.01
C TRP A 39 -18.74 -9.65 8.91
N ALA A 40 -19.72 -8.93 8.34
CA ALA A 40 -20.67 -8.14 9.11
C ALA A 40 -21.53 -9.00 10.05
N GLU A 41 -21.92 -10.20 9.63
CA GLU A 41 -22.60 -11.18 10.48
C GLU A 41 -21.70 -11.62 11.64
N GLU A 42 -20.44 -11.96 11.35
CA GLU A 42 -19.47 -12.39 12.37
C GLU A 42 -19.14 -11.26 13.36
N LEU A 43 -19.05 -10.00 12.92
CA LEU A 43 -18.89 -8.85 13.83
C LEU A 43 -20.04 -8.78 14.84
N LYS A 44 -21.28 -8.99 14.39
CA LYS A 44 -22.51 -8.95 15.21
C LYS A 44 -22.73 -10.19 16.07
N ALA A 45 -22.06 -11.30 15.79
CA ALA A 45 -22.12 -12.50 16.61
C ALA A 45 -21.61 -12.21 18.03
N ALA A 46 -22.23 -12.78 19.06
CA ALA A 46 -21.87 -12.52 20.45
C ALA A 46 -20.49 -13.12 20.80
N PRO A 47 -19.62 -12.41 21.53
CA PRO A 47 -19.73 -11.01 21.92
C PRO A 47 -19.56 -10.08 20.70
N ALA A 48 -20.50 -9.14 20.54
CA ALA A 48 -20.60 -8.29 19.35
C ALA A 48 -19.65 -7.09 19.42
N ILE A 49 -19.16 -6.68 18.25
CA ILE A 49 -18.37 -5.46 18.02
C ILE A 49 -18.94 -4.73 16.80
N ASP A 50 -18.87 -3.39 16.79
CA ASP A 50 -19.38 -2.58 15.68
C ASP A 50 -18.40 -2.58 14.49
N TYR A 51 -17.11 -2.66 14.78
CA TYR A 51 -16.03 -2.76 13.80
C TYR A 51 -14.87 -3.55 14.40
N PHE A 52 -14.01 -4.09 13.53
CA PHE A 52 -12.78 -4.75 13.94
C PHE A 52 -11.56 -3.85 13.72
N LYS A 53 -10.66 -3.82 14.71
CA LYS A 53 -9.30 -3.31 14.59
C LYS A 53 -8.35 -4.17 15.43
N MET A 54 -7.36 -4.78 14.81
CA MET A 54 -6.48 -5.76 15.43
C MET A 54 -5.66 -5.16 16.58
N ALA A 55 -5.25 -3.89 16.45
CA ALA A 55 -4.58 -3.17 17.53
C ALA A 55 -5.50 -2.93 18.75
N GLU A 56 -6.81 -2.77 18.56
CA GLU A 56 -7.77 -2.69 19.67
C GLU A 56 -7.98 -4.05 20.32
N ALA A 57 -8.14 -5.10 19.50
CA ALA A 57 -8.29 -6.48 19.95
C ALA A 57 -7.09 -6.96 20.78
N GLN A 58 -5.86 -6.74 20.29
CA GLN A 58 -4.65 -7.15 20.99
C GLN A 58 -4.53 -6.48 22.37
N ASN A 59 -4.87 -5.20 22.46
CA ASN A 59 -4.74 -4.42 23.69
C ASN A 59 -6.01 -4.45 24.55
N ARG A 60 -7.07 -5.16 24.12
CA ARG A 60 -8.39 -5.24 24.77
C ARG A 60 -8.93 -3.87 25.16
N ARG A 61 -8.88 -2.94 24.21
CA ARG A 61 -9.40 -1.57 24.33
C ARG A 61 -10.57 -1.36 23.37
N ASP A 62 -11.26 -0.24 23.53
CA ASP A 62 -12.34 0.21 22.66
C ASP A 62 -13.41 -0.89 22.45
N GLN A 63 -13.58 -1.41 21.22
CA GLN A 63 -14.56 -2.48 20.92
C GLN A 63 -14.34 -3.76 21.74
N PHE A 64 -13.11 -3.99 22.20
CA PHE A 64 -12.70 -5.15 22.99
C PHE A 64 -12.51 -4.81 24.48
N LYS A 65 -12.96 -3.64 24.93
CA LYS A 65 -12.85 -3.24 26.33
C LYS A 65 -13.61 -4.22 27.22
N SER A 66 -12.97 -4.63 28.32
CA SER A 66 -13.51 -5.58 29.31
C SER A 66 -13.70 -7.01 28.83
N TRP A 67 -13.23 -7.36 27.62
CA TRP A 67 -13.21 -8.76 27.19
C TRP A 67 -12.12 -9.54 27.91
N SER A 68 -12.36 -10.83 28.14
CA SER A 68 -11.30 -11.76 28.52
C SER A 68 -10.42 -12.10 27.32
N GLU A 69 -9.23 -12.67 27.57
CA GLU A 69 -8.35 -13.13 26.49
C GLU A 69 -9.02 -14.22 25.65
N GLY A 70 -9.72 -15.16 26.30
CA GLY A 70 -10.47 -16.23 25.63
C GLY A 70 -11.57 -15.70 24.71
N GLN A 71 -12.38 -14.74 25.18
CA GLN A 71 -13.42 -14.12 24.34
C GLN A 71 -12.82 -13.43 23.10
N ARG A 72 -11.70 -12.73 23.30
CA ARG A 72 -10.96 -12.08 22.22
C ARG A 72 -10.41 -13.09 21.23
N ASP A 73 -9.76 -14.14 21.71
CA ASP A 73 -9.15 -15.19 20.88
C ASP A 73 -10.19 -15.98 20.08
N GLU A 74 -11.35 -16.26 20.68
CA GLU A 74 -12.49 -16.89 20.02
C GLU A 74 -13.05 -16.03 18.88
N LYS A 75 -13.19 -14.72 19.10
CA LYS A 75 -13.62 -13.77 18.07
C LYS A 75 -12.61 -13.66 16.93
N LEU A 76 -11.33 -13.53 17.26
CA LEU A 76 -10.25 -13.51 16.26
C LEU A 76 -10.24 -14.81 15.43
N SER A 77 -10.38 -15.96 16.09
CA SER A 77 -10.44 -17.26 15.42
C SER A 77 -11.64 -17.35 14.48
N SER A 78 -12.80 -16.82 14.88
CA SER A 78 -14.03 -16.87 14.08
C SER A 78 -13.95 -15.94 12.88
N LEU A 79 -13.44 -14.71 13.04
CA LEU A 79 -13.12 -13.81 11.92
C LEU A 79 -12.09 -14.42 10.96
N ALA A 80 -11.03 -15.04 11.47
CA ALA A 80 -10.03 -15.73 10.64
C ALA A 80 -10.64 -16.89 9.82
N ARG A 81 -11.63 -17.61 10.36
CA ARG A 81 -12.35 -18.65 9.61
C ARG A 81 -13.17 -18.07 8.45
N VAL A 82 -13.72 -16.86 8.60
CA VAL A 82 -14.37 -16.16 7.47
C VAL A 82 -13.36 -15.92 6.35
N ILE A 83 -12.18 -15.38 6.66
CA ILE A 83 -11.10 -15.19 5.67
C ILE A 83 -10.75 -16.50 4.98
N ALA A 84 -10.49 -17.55 5.75
CA ALA A 84 -10.13 -18.87 5.23
C ALA A 84 -11.23 -19.47 4.34
N HIS A 85 -12.51 -19.24 4.65
CA HIS A 85 -13.65 -19.72 3.87
C HIS A 85 -13.65 -19.15 2.44
N PHE A 86 -13.38 -17.85 2.28
CA PHE A 86 -13.40 -17.17 0.98
C PHE A 86 -12.14 -17.43 0.13
N LYS A 87 -11.11 -18.03 0.73
CA LYS A 87 -9.83 -18.42 0.09
C LYS A 87 -9.22 -17.30 -0.77
N PRO A 88 -9.06 -16.07 -0.25
CA PRO A 88 -8.35 -15.03 -0.98
C PRO A 88 -6.87 -15.40 -1.13
N LEU A 89 -6.19 -14.89 -2.16
CA LEU A 89 -4.74 -14.95 -2.23
C LEU A 89 -4.15 -13.92 -1.24
N SER A 90 -3.40 -14.37 -0.24
CA SER A 90 -2.72 -13.49 0.72
C SER A 90 -1.36 -13.01 0.20
N PHE A 91 -0.95 -11.82 0.63
CA PHE A 91 0.36 -11.27 0.30
C PHE A 91 0.89 -10.34 1.41
N GLU A 92 2.20 -10.15 1.42
CA GLU A 92 2.90 -9.16 2.22
C GLU A 92 4.04 -8.51 1.43
N VAL A 93 4.21 -7.22 1.66
CA VAL A 93 5.34 -6.41 1.21
C VAL A 93 5.96 -5.75 2.42
N SER A 94 7.30 -5.76 2.51
CA SER A 94 7.98 -5.09 3.60
C SER A 94 9.15 -4.22 3.16
N VAL A 95 9.45 -3.20 3.96
CA VAL A 95 10.66 -2.37 3.82
C VAL A 95 11.17 -1.92 5.18
N SER A 96 12.48 -1.98 5.39
CA SER A 96 13.12 -1.36 6.55
C SER A 96 12.93 0.16 6.48
N ARG A 97 12.18 0.75 7.43
CA ARG A 97 12.02 2.21 7.47
C ARG A 97 13.35 2.88 7.82
N LYS A 98 14.15 2.27 8.67
CA LYS A 98 15.49 2.76 9.03
C LYS A 98 16.36 2.92 7.78
N GLU A 99 16.55 1.84 7.04
CA GLU A 99 17.38 1.86 5.82
C GLU A 99 16.77 2.76 4.74
N PHE A 100 15.43 2.81 4.63
CA PHE A 100 14.77 3.74 3.72
C PHE A 100 15.09 5.21 4.05
N PHE A 101 15.02 5.58 5.33
CA PHE A 101 15.31 6.95 5.76
C PHE A 101 16.80 7.30 5.72
N ASP A 102 17.68 6.33 5.89
CA ASP A 102 19.13 6.54 5.82
C ASP A 102 19.63 6.60 4.36
N ILE A 103 19.15 5.70 3.49
CA ILE A 103 19.64 5.54 2.12
C ILE A 103 18.87 6.41 1.13
N LEU A 104 17.54 6.31 1.14
CA LEU A 104 16.72 6.81 0.03
C LEU A 104 16.14 8.20 0.30
N LYS A 105 15.60 8.45 1.50
CA LYS A 105 15.00 9.74 1.86
C LYS A 105 15.90 10.95 1.58
N PRO A 106 17.20 10.95 1.94
CA PRO A 106 18.03 12.16 1.87
C PRO A 106 18.26 12.63 0.44
N VAL A 107 18.11 11.72 -0.52
CA VAL A 107 18.38 11.98 -1.94
C VAL A 107 17.13 11.88 -2.80
N SER A 108 15.93 11.80 -2.21
CA SER A 108 14.66 11.66 -2.94
C SER A 108 13.81 12.93 -2.91
N PRO A 109 12.96 13.16 -3.94
CA PRO A 109 11.87 14.13 -3.84
C PRO A 109 10.97 13.82 -2.64
N ARG A 110 10.33 14.84 -2.07
CA ARG A 110 9.59 14.71 -0.81
C ARG A 110 8.60 13.54 -0.79
N GLY A 111 7.76 13.41 -1.82
CA GLY A 111 6.75 12.35 -1.92
C GLY A 111 7.31 10.97 -2.25
N LEU A 112 8.33 10.89 -3.11
CA LEU A 112 9.01 9.62 -3.41
C LEU A 112 9.88 9.12 -2.26
N GLY A 113 10.31 10.02 -1.38
CA GLY A 113 10.95 9.69 -0.11
C GLY A 113 9.93 9.32 0.98
N ASN A 114 8.82 8.68 0.65
CA ASN A 114 7.88 8.15 1.63
C ASN A 114 7.84 6.60 1.49
N PRO A 115 8.14 5.84 2.56
CA PRO A 115 8.10 4.38 2.49
C PRO A 115 6.72 3.86 2.10
N HIS A 116 5.63 4.47 2.57
CA HIS A 116 4.26 4.08 2.21
C HIS A 116 3.98 4.24 0.72
N PHE A 117 4.31 5.40 0.14
CA PHE A 117 4.15 5.63 -1.30
C PHE A 117 4.88 4.57 -2.13
N THR A 118 6.09 4.23 -1.72
CA THR A 118 6.94 3.26 -2.42
C THR A 118 6.38 1.85 -2.30
N SER A 119 5.92 1.47 -1.11
CA SER A 119 5.30 0.17 -0.85
C SER A 119 3.97 0.00 -1.59
N VAL A 120 3.13 1.04 -1.70
CA VAL A 120 1.90 1.02 -2.52
C VAL A 120 2.22 0.64 -3.97
N PHE A 121 3.24 1.28 -4.56
CA PHE A 121 3.66 0.94 -5.92
C PHE A 121 4.23 -0.48 -6.03
N HIS A 122 4.92 -0.95 -5.00
CA HIS A 122 5.49 -2.28 -4.96
C HIS A 122 4.42 -3.37 -4.87
N VAL A 123 3.38 -3.18 -4.05
CA VAL A 123 2.19 -4.05 -4.00
C VAL A 123 1.55 -4.16 -5.38
N VAL A 124 1.30 -3.02 -6.04
CA VAL A 124 0.77 -3.00 -7.41
C VAL A 124 1.65 -3.78 -8.38
N SER A 125 2.97 -3.58 -8.30
CA SER A 125 3.95 -4.28 -9.15
C SER A 125 3.89 -5.78 -8.95
N ILE A 126 3.96 -6.27 -7.72
CA ILE A 126 4.03 -7.70 -7.40
C ILE A 126 2.76 -8.41 -7.83
N LEU A 127 1.59 -7.91 -7.42
CA LEU A 127 0.32 -8.56 -7.72
C LEU A 127 0.04 -8.56 -9.23
N SER A 128 0.31 -7.45 -9.92
CA SER A 128 0.11 -7.39 -11.37
C SER A 128 1.09 -8.29 -12.13
N ARG A 129 2.35 -8.40 -11.67
CA ARG A 129 3.34 -9.30 -12.28
C ARG A 129 3.03 -10.76 -12.01
N PHE A 130 2.59 -11.09 -10.79
CA PHE A 130 2.14 -12.43 -10.42
C PHE A 130 0.93 -12.85 -11.26
N ALA A 131 -0.11 -12.01 -11.32
CA ALA A 131 -1.27 -12.28 -12.16
C ALA A 131 -0.86 -12.44 -13.64
N SER A 132 0.03 -11.59 -14.15
CA SER A 132 0.55 -11.71 -15.52
C SER A 132 1.35 -12.99 -15.75
N SER A 133 2.13 -13.47 -14.77
CA SER A 133 2.93 -14.70 -14.90
C SER A 133 2.06 -15.95 -14.89
N LYS A 134 0.88 -15.88 -14.26
CA LYS A 134 -0.16 -16.91 -14.31
C LYS A 134 -1.07 -16.82 -15.54
N GLY A 135 -0.76 -15.95 -16.50
CA GLY A 135 -1.57 -15.76 -17.70
C GLY A 135 -2.91 -15.04 -17.45
N GLY A 136 -3.05 -14.36 -16.30
CA GLY A 136 -4.24 -13.61 -15.95
C GLY A 136 -4.55 -12.51 -16.97
N ASN A 137 -5.84 -12.29 -17.19
CA ASN A 137 -6.38 -11.24 -18.06
C ASN A 137 -7.46 -10.39 -17.38
N ILE A 138 -7.73 -10.66 -16.10
CA ILE A 138 -8.71 -9.94 -15.28
C ILE A 138 -7.99 -8.75 -14.61
N PRO A 139 -8.46 -7.51 -14.79
CA PRO A 139 -7.92 -6.35 -14.09
C PRO A 139 -8.09 -6.44 -12.57
N ILE A 140 -7.15 -5.83 -11.86
CA ILE A 140 -7.09 -5.73 -10.40
C ILE A 140 -7.31 -4.26 -10.02
N GLU A 141 -8.33 -4.00 -9.22
CA GLU A 141 -8.44 -2.75 -8.46
C GLU A 141 -7.60 -2.87 -7.19
N PHE A 142 -6.90 -1.81 -6.84
CA PHE A 142 -6.08 -1.77 -5.63
C PHE A 142 -6.73 -0.83 -4.62
N ILE A 143 -7.01 -1.34 -3.44
CA ILE A 143 -7.74 -0.67 -2.37
C ILE A 143 -6.86 -0.74 -1.13
N PHE A 144 -6.47 0.42 -0.63
CA PHE A 144 -5.65 0.58 0.56
C PHE A 144 -6.48 1.20 1.68
N ASP A 145 -6.13 0.89 2.92
CA ASP A 145 -6.62 1.66 4.06
C ASP A 145 -6.16 3.13 3.94
N GLU A 146 -6.99 4.05 4.44
CA GLU A 146 -6.73 5.48 4.27
C GLU A 146 -5.52 5.95 5.08
N GLN A 147 -4.57 6.57 4.37
CA GLN A 147 -3.38 7.16 4.99
C GLN A 147 -3.21 8.63 4.64
N ASP A 148 -2.97 9.44 5.67
CA ASP A 148 -2.73 10.87 5.54
C ASP A 148 -1.54 11.17 4.60
N GLY A 149 -1.83 11.93 3.54
CA GLY A 149 -0.81 12.52 2.67
C GLY A 149 -0.16 11.58 1.65
N VAL A 150 -0.57 10.31 1.56
CA VAL A 150 -0.14 9.38 0.49
C VAL A 150 -1.05 9.46 -0.73
N SER A 151 -2.37 9.59 -0.52
CA SER A 151 -3.38 9.58 -1.58
C SER A 151 -3.13 10.64 -2.65
N ASP A 152 -2.92 11.91 -2.26
CA ASP A 152 -2.63 13.02 -3.18
C ASP A 152 -1.41 12.76 -4.08
N ASP A 153 -0.36 12.17 -3.51
CA ASP A 153 0.87 11.91 -4.24
C ASP A 153 0.65 10.72 -5.19
N ILE A 154 -0.09 9.70 -4.77
CA ILE A 154 -0.47 8.57 -5.64
C ILE A 154 -1.31 9.04 -6.82
N ASP A 155 -2.36 9.84 -6.60
CA ASP A 155 -3.21 10.34 -7.68
C ASP A 155 -2.44 11.13 -8.72
N LEU A 156 -1.45 11.90 -8.28
CA LEU A 156 -0.64 12.71 -9.17
C LEU A 156 0.38 11.88 -9.97
N PHE A 157 1.05 10.92 -9.33
CA PHE A 157 2.22 10.24 -9.92
C PHE A 157 1.93 8.85 -10.48
N PHE A 158 0.87 8.17 -10.03
CA PHE A 158 0.62 6.76 -10.37
C PHE A 158 0.46 6.53 -11.86
N GLY A 159 -0.23 7.42 -12.58
CA GLY A 159 -0.35 7.34 -14.03
C GLY A 159 1.00 7.37 -14.77
N TYR A 160 2.01 8.07 -14.25
CA TYR A 160 3.37 8.05 -14.80
C TYR A 160 4.07 6.74 -14.47
N MET A 161 4.00 6.31 -13.21
CA MET A 161 4.67 5.09 -12.74
C MET A 161 4.11 3.85 -13.42
N LYS A 162 2.78 3.75 -13.58
CA LYS A 162 2.08 2.67 -14.28
C LYS A 162 2.54 2.48 -15.73
N ARG A 163 3.00 3.56 -16.37
CA ARG A 163 3.52 3.51 -17.76
C ARG A 163 4.90 2.85 -17.85
N ASN A 164 5.63 2.70 -16.74
CA ASN A 164 6.88 1.93 -16.70
C ASN A 164 6.66 0.41 -16.67
N PHE A 165 5.43 -0.07 -16.40
CA PHE A 165 5.13 -1.50 -16.50
C PHE A 165 5.04 -1.98 -17.96
N PRO A 166 5.46 -3.23 -18.24
CA PRO A 166 5.18 -3.88 -19.52
C PRO A 166 3.70 -3.86 -19.86
N ARG A 167 3.34 -3.78 -21.16
CA ARG A 167 1.93 -3.68 -21.61
C ARG A 167 1.04 -4.79 -21.05
N LYS A 168 1.54 -6.03 -20.93
CA LYS A 168 0.80 -7.17 -20.37
C LYS A 168 0.45 -6.94 -18.89
N VAL A 169 1.41 -6.50 -18.08
CA VAL A 169 1.22 -6.17 -16.65
C VAL A 169 0.29 -4.95 -16.50
N ARG A 170 0.50 -3.90 -17.30
CA ARG A 170 -0.27 -2.64 -17.21
C ARG A 170 -1.78 -2.84 -17.41
N LYS A 171 -2.16 -3.78 -18.28
CA LYS A 171 -3.57 -4.12 -18.55
C LYS A 171 -4.28 -4.75 -17.35
N LEU A 172 -3.53 -5.29 -16.39
CA LEU A 172 -4.06 -5.91 -15.18
C LEU A 172 -4.28 -4.89 -14.05
N ILE A 173 -3.99 -3.62 -14.27
CA ILE A 173 -4.19 -2.58 -13.26
C ILE A 173 -5.43 -1.78 -13.66
N SER A 174 -6.49 -1.91 -12.87
CA SER A 174 -7.71 -1.11 -13.01
C SER A 174 -7.55 0.22 -12.26
N GLY A 175 -7.82 1.34 -12.94
CA GLY A 175 -7.78 2.67 -12.33
C GLY A 175 -6.45 3.07 -11.68
N ASN A 176 -6.55 4.01 -10.74
CA ASN A 176 -5.55 4.36 -9.72
C ASN A 176 -5.83 3.55 -8.44
N PRO A 177 -4.84 3.36 -7.55
CA PRO A 177 -5.08 2.91 -6.19
C PRO A 177 -6.12 3.79 -5.50
N MET A 178 -7.05 3.15 -4.80
CA MET A 178 -8.09 3.81 -4.04
C MET A 178 -7.77 3.70 -2.55
N PHE A 179 -8.08 4.75 -1.80
CA PHE A 179 -7.99 4.78 -0.34
C PHE A 179 -9.41 4.80 0.23
N ARG A 180 -9.68 3.98 1.24
CA ARG A 180 -11.01 3.81 1.82
C ARG A 180 -10.91 3.67 3.33
N ASP A 181 -11.94 4.13 4.02
CA ASP A 181 -12.16 3.92 5.46
C ASP A 181 -12.51 2.44 5.71
N GLU A 182 -11.79 1.79 6.62
CA GLU A 182 -11.95 0.38 6.98
C GLU A 182 -13.29 0.07 7.65
N LYS A 183 -13.96 1.07 8.23
CA LYS A 183 -15.30 0.95 8.81
C LYS A 183 -16.39 0.95 7.74
N VAL A 184 -16.09 1.48 6.55
CA VAL A 184 -17.00 1.49 5.40
C VAL A 184 -16.74 0.31 4.47
N TYR A 185 -15.48 -0.02 4.22
CA TYR A 185 -15.09 -1.14 3.35
C TYR A 185 -14.50 -2.29 4.16
N LEU A 186 -15.38 -3.12 4.71
CA LEU A 186 -15.07 -4.21 5.66
C LEU A 186 -13.91 -5.15 5.27
N PRO A 187 -13.66 -5.47 3.98
CA PRO A 187 -12.47 -6.25 3.60
C PRO A 187 -11.13 -5.68 4.10
N LEU A 188 -11.04 -4.36 4.35
CA LEU A 188 -9.83 -3.76 4.93
C LEU A 188 -9.58 -4.21 6.36
N GLN A 189 -10.62 -4.53 7.14
CA GLN A 189 -10.44 -5.07 8.50
C GLN A 189 -9.76 -6.45 8.50
N ALA A 190 -9.95 -7.24 7.44
CA ALA A 190 -9.17 -8.47 7.24
C ALA A 190 -7.71 -8.17 6.89
N ALA A 191 -7.47 -7.14 6.07
CA ALA A 191 -6.13 -6.70 5.74
C ALA A 191 -5.36 -6.19 6.97
N ASP A 192 -6.00 -5.42 7.86
CA ASP A 192 -5.47 -5.03 9.18
C ASP A 192 -5.01 -6.26 9.98
N MET A 193 -5.86 -7.29 10.01
CA MET A 193 -5.60 -8.52 10.75
C MET A 193 -4.30 -9.19 10.27
N ILE A 194 -4.12 -9.41 8.97
CA ILE A 194 -2.88 -10.03 8.47
C ILE A 194 -1.68 -9.08 8.60
N ALA A 195 -1.81 -7.79 8.33
CA ALA A 195 -0.74 -6.80 8.45
C ALA A 195 -0.18 -6.76 9.87
N TRP A 196 -1.05 -6.78 10.88
CA TRP A 196 -0.63 -6.87 12.27
C TRP A 196 0.12 -8.16 12.58
N HIS A 197 -0.37 -9.32 12.12
CA HIS A 197 0.23 -10.62 12.41
C HIS A 197 1.61 -10.75 11.77
N VAL A 198 1.77 -10.40 10.49
CA VAL A 198 3.06 -10.52 9.80
C VAL A 198 4.12 -9.60 10.42
N ARG A 199 3.72 -8.39 10.83
CA ARG A 199 4.61 -7.51 11.61
C ARG A 199 4.98 -8.17 12.94
N ARG A 200 4.01 -8.73 13.66
CA ARG A 200 4.24 -9.30 14.99
C ARG A 200 5.14 -10.53 14.93
N GLU A 201 4.98 -11.38 13.92
CA GLU A 201 5.86 -12.52 13.66
C GLU A 201 7.29 -12.07 13.41
N HIS A 202 7.47 -11.00 12.63
CA HIS A 202 8.78 -10.40 12.38
C HIS A 202 9.43 -9.87 13.67
N GLU A 203 8.68 -9.17 14.52
CA GLU A 203 9.19 -8.66 15.81
C GLU A 203 9.60 -9.78 16.77
N LEU A 204 8.83 -10.87 16.80
CA LEU A 204 9.06 -11.99 17.70
C LEU A 204 10.04 -13.03 17.13
N ASN A 205 10.36 -12.94 15.84
CA ASN A 205 11.07 -13.97 15.09
C ASN A 205 10.44 -15.37 15.29
N THR A 206 9.11 -15.43 15.25
CA THR A 206 8.34 -16.67 15.47
C THR A 206 7.00 -16.59 14.75
N GLU A 207 6.50 -17.73 14.27
CA GLU A 207 5.17 -17.81 13.67
C GLU A 207 4.08 -17.82 14.74
N LEU A 208 2.99 -17.11 14.46
CA LEU A 208 1.81 -17.09 15.32
C LEU A 208 0.81 -18.15 14.84
N PRO A 209 0.21 -18.96 15.73
CA PRO A 209 -0.72 -20.01 15.33
C PRO A 209 -1.88 -19.55 14.44
N LEU A 210 -2.39 -18.33 14.70
CA LEU A 210 -3.52 -17.78 13.96
C LEU A 210 -3.15 -17.45 12.50
N THR A 211 -1.88 -17.16 12.20
CA THR A 211 -1.43 -16.82 10.86
C THR A 211 -1.65 -17.96 9.85
N ASN A 212 -1.72 -19.22 10.32
CA ASN A 212 -2.08 -20.38 9.50
C ASN A 212 -3.48 -20.29 8.89
N LEU A 213 -4.41 -19.57 9.54
CA LEU A 213 -5.75 -19.30 9.00
C LEU A 213 -5.78 -18.04 8.13
N LEU A 214 -4.80 -17.14 8.31
CA LEU A 214 -4.73 -15.87 7.60
C LEU A 214 -3.99 -15.97 6.27
N ARG A 215 -3.02 -16.89 6.14
CA ARG A 215 -2.30 -17.12 4.89
C ARG A 215 -3.04 -18.14 4.02
N SER A 216 -3.15 -17.88 2.72
CA SER A 216 -3.59 -18.90 1.76
C SER A 216 -2.47 -19.87 1.41
N ASP A 217 -2.83 -21.01 0.79
CA ASP A 217 -1.88 -22.03 0.30
C ASP A 217 -0.72 -21.44 -0.50
N THR A 218 -0.98 -20.36 -1.24
CA THR A 218 0.04 -19.50 -1.82
C THR A 218 0.04 -18.18 -1.08
N HIS A 219 1.12 -17.85 -0.39
CA HIS A 219 1.33 -16.53 0.22
C HIS A 219 2.46 -15.81 -0.50
N LEU A 220 2.19 -14.63 -1.05
CA LEU A 220 3.21 -13.84 -1.76
C LEU A 220 3.98 -12.98 -0.77
N VAL A 221 5.29 -13.21 -0.65
CA VAL A 221 6.18 -12.40 0.20
C VAL A 221 7.14 -11.63 -0.70
N SER A 222 7.33 -10.34 -0.43
CA SER A 222 8.39 -9.57 -1.06
C SER A 222 8.93 -8.47 -0.16
N GLU A 223 10.25 -8.41 -0.08
CA GLU A 223 10.96 -7.31 0.57
C GLU A 223 11.47 -6.29 -0.46
N ILE A 224 11.41 -5.00 -0.10
CA ILE A 224 12.18 -3.95 -0.77
C ILE A 224 13.57 -3.92 -0.11
N GLU A 225 14.49 -4.70 -0.69
CA GLU A 225 15.82 -4.89 -0.12
C GLU A 225 16.72 -3.65 -0.25
N ASN A 226 17.77 -3.59 0.57
CA ASN A 226 18.70 -2.47 0.62
C ASN A 226 19.35 -2.18 -0.74
N GLU A 227 19.64 -3.20 -1.55
CA GLU A 227 20.19 -3.06 -2.90
C GLU A 227 19.19 -2.37 -3.84
N VAL A 228 17.89 -2.55 -3.64
CA VAL A 228 16.84 -1.82 -4.37
C VAL A 228 16.87 -0.35 -3.94
N LEU A 229 16.91 -0.08 -2.63
CA LEU A 229 16.99 1.28 -2.09
C LEU A 229 18.23 2.02 -2.57
N GLN A 230 19.40 1.36 -2.58
CA GLN A 230 20.66 1.92 -3.06
C GLN A 230 20.61 2.26 -4.55
N ARG A 231 20.00 1.40 -5.39
CA ARG A 231 19.82 1.69 -6.82
C ARG A 231 18.91 2.90 -7.04
N TRP A 232 17.83 3.01 -6.29
CA TRP A 232 16.95 4.18 -6.36
C TRP A 232 17.63 5.45 -5.85
N ALA A 233 18.37 5.36 -4.74
CA ALA A 233 19.13 6.46 -4.17
C ALA A 233 20.20 6.95 -5.16
N HIS A 234 20.96 6.02 -5.77
CA HIS A 234 21.90 6.35 -6.83
C HIS A 234 21.19 7.05 -7.98
N HIS A 235 20.08 6.51 -8.48
CA HIS A 235 19.31 7.14 -9.56
C HIS A 235 18.85 8.55 -9.20
N HIS A 236 18.26 8.76 -8.03
CA HIS A 236 17.78 10.08 -7.59
C HIS A 236 18.92 11.08 -7.38
N SER A 237 20.07 10.63 -6.87
CA SER A 237 21.27 11.48 -6.69
C SER A 237 21.77 12.09 -8.01
N GLN A 238 21.55 11.39 -9.13
CA GLN A 238 21.94 11.82 -10.48
C GLN A 238 20.92 12.78 -11.13
N LEU A 239 19.86 13.17 -10.41
CA LEU A 239 18.84 14.09 -10.89
C LEU A 239 19.04 15.46 -10.22
N PRO A 240 19.68 16.45 -10.87
CA PRO A 240 20.00 17.74 -10.25
C PRO A 240 18.79 18.48 -9.67
N ALA A 241 17.61 18.19 -10.20
CA ALA A 241 16.37 18.84 -9.83
C ALA A 241 15.74 18.28 -8.54
N VAL A 242 16.16 17.10 -8.07
CA VAL A 242 15.66 16.52 -6.81
C VAL A 242 15.93 17.44 -5.63
N LYS A 243 17.09 18.11 -5.60
CA LYS A 243 17.45 19.10 -4.55
C LYS A 243 16.43 20.23 -4.40
N HIS A 244 15.62 20.48 -5.44
CA HIS A 244 14.58 21.51 -5.48
C HIS A 244 13.18 20.96 -5.21
N LEU A 245 13.06 19.70 -4.78
CA LEU A 245 11.79 19.00 -4.55
C LEU A 245 11.70 18.33 -3.16
N GLN A 246 12.63 18.62 -2.26
CA GLN A 246 12.72 17.93 -0.96
C GLN A 246 11.91 18.63 0.14
N SER A 247 11.72 19.95 0.04
CA SER A 247 10.96 20.71 1.02
C SER A 247 9.44 20.60 0.80
N LYS A 248 8.65 20.84 1.85
CA LYS A 248 7.17 20.83 1.78
C LYS A 248 6.64 21.87 0.79
N GLY A 249 7.21 23.08 0.80
CA GLY A 249 6.81 24.17 -0.09
C GLY A 249 7.10 23.82 -1.55
N GLN A 250 8.33 23.42 -1.83
CA GLN A 250 8.75 22.96 -3.16
C GLN A 250 7.87 21.84 -3.71
N TRP A 251 7.57 20.84 -2.86
CA TRP A 251 6.70 19.74 -3.24
C TRP A 251 5.28 20.21 -3.56
N ARG A 252 4.71 21.07 -2.72
CA ARG A 252 3.38 21.64 -2.98
C ARG A 252 3.34 22.42 -4.29
N ASP A 253 4.37 23.20 -4.58
CA ASP A 253 4.41 24.04 -5.77
C ASP A 253 4.53 23.19 -7.05
N ILE A 254 5.36 22.13 -7.04
CA ILE A 254 5.42 21.21 -8.18
C ILE A 254 4.09 20.46 -8.38
N LYS A 255 3.40 20.08 -7.29
CA LYS A 255 2.09 19.42 -7.39
C LYS A 255 1.06 20.31 -8.07
N ARG A 256 1.00 21.60 -7.69
CA ARG A 256 0.12 22.58 -8.32
C ARG A 256 0.44 22.75 -9.80
N GLU A 257 1.72 22.80 -10.15
CA GLU A 257 2.12 22.95 -11.55
C GLU A 257 1.78 21.70 -12.38
N ILE A 258 2.04 20.48 -11.87
CA ILE A 258 1.65 19.24 -12.55
C ILE A 258 0.13 19.20 -12.75
N ALA A 259 -0.66 19.55 -11.73
CA ALA A 259 -2.11 19.57 -11.81
C ALA A 259 -2.59 20.58 -12.87
N ARG A 260 -2.02 21.80 -12.88
CA ARG A 260 -2.31 22.83 -13.87
C ARG A 260 -1.99 22.37 -15.30
N GLN A 261 -0.81 21.80 -15.50
CA GLN A 261 -0.38 21.31 -16.82
C GLN A 261 -1.25 20.15 -17.30
N SER A 262 -1.60 19.23 -16.41
CA SER A 262 -2.49 18.10 -16.73
C SER A 262 -3.89 18.58 -17.14
N ALA A 263 -4.42 19.61 -16.46
CA ALA A 263 -5.70 20.24 -16.84
C ALA A 263 -5.65 20.91 -18.22
N LEU A 264 -4.47 21.35 -18.66
CA LEU A 264 -4.22 21.89 -20.00
C LEU A 264 -3.95 20.81 -21.05
N GLY A 265 -4.09 19.53 -20.71
CA GLY A 265 -3.86 18.40 -21.61
C GLY A 265 -2.38 18.04 -21.81
N TYR A 266 -1.46 18.63 -21.05
CA TYR A 266 -0.05 18.27 -21.11
C TYR A 266 0.17 16.89 -20.50
N ILE A 267 0.83 16.01 -21.27
CA ILE A 267 1.26 14.69 -20.81
C ILE A 267 2.78 14.75 -20.64
N PRO A 268 3.30 14.80 -19.40
CA PRO A 268 4.73 14.77 -19.13
C PRO A 268 5.40 13.56 -19.80
N PRO A 269 6.58 13.80 -20.41
CA PRO A 269 7.22 12.82 -21.28
C PRO A 269 7.84 11.65 -20.50
N HIS A 270 7.94 10.51 -21.17
CA HIS A 270 8.42 9.23 -20.64
C HIS A 270 9.95 9.12 -20.49
N GLY A 271 10.40 8.30 -19.54
CA GLY A 271 11.79 7.83 -19.44
C GLY A 271 12.81 8.93 -19.14
N THR A 272 13.92 8.97 -19.89
CA THR A 272 14.99 9.98 -19.76
C THR A 272 14.50 11.41 -19.90
N ARG A 273 13.28 11.65 -20.40
CA ARG A 273 12.65 12.97 -20.46
C ARG A 273 11.92 13.39 -19.18
N TRP A 274 11.77 12.53 -18.15
CA TRP A 274 11.44 13.02 -16.80
C TRP A 274 12.53 13.97 -16.30
N LYS A 275 13.81 13.68 -16.61
CA LYS A 275 14.92 14.64 -16.40
C LYS A 275 14.61 16.00 -17.06
N ASN A 276 14.03 15.99 -18.27
CA ASN A 276 13.64 17.20 -18.98
C ASN A 276 12.39 17.87 -18.41
N PHE A 277 11.44 17.12 -17.82
CA PHE A 277 10.32 17.69 -17.07
C PHE A 277 10.81 18.41 -15.82
N VAL A 278 11.72 17.80 -15.04
CA VAL A 278 12.26 18.47 -13.86
C VAL A 278 13.23 19.61 -14.22
N ASN A 279 13.93 19.52 -15.36
CA ASN A 279 14.71 20.65 -15.91
C ASN A 279 13.80 21.76 -16.48
N GLY A 280 12.67 21.42 -17.12
CA GLY A 280 11.67 22.37 -17.61
C GLY A 280 10.93 23.07 -16.48
N ALA A 281 10.65 22.35 -15.39
CA ALA A 281 10.15 22.95 -14.15
C ALA A 281 11.18 23.92 -13.53
N ARG A 282 12.49 23.67 -13.65
CA ARG A 282 13.54 24.62 -13.25
C ARG A 282 13.55 25.88 -14.13
N GLU A 283 13.42 25.76 -15.45
CA GLU A 283 13.34 26.93 -16.33
C GLU A 283 12.06 27.75 -16.09
N LEU A 284 10.94 27.07 -15.81
CA LEU A 284 9.67 27.72 -15.47
C LEU A 284 9.73 28.43 -14.11
N ILE A 285 10.28 27.78 -13.06
CA ILE A 285 10.50 28.40 -11.74
C ILE A 285 11.52 29.56 -11.85
N ALA A 286 12.59 29.41 -12.63
CA ALA A 286 13.55 30.48 -12.89
C ALA A 286 12.91 31.66 -13.66
N SER A 287 11.93 31.40 -14.54
CA SER A 287 11.18 32.45 -15.24
C SER A 287 10.20 33.20 -14.34
N LEU A 288 9.67 32.53 -13.30
CA LEU A 288 8.79 33.13 -12.30
C LEU A 288 9.54 33.99 -11.27
N ILE A 289 10.85 33.73 -11.06
CA ILE A 289 11.74 34.53 -10.20
C ILE A 289 12.33 35.74 -10.95
N ARG A 290 12.26 35.76 -12.29
CA ARG A 290 12.74 36.88 -13.14
C ARG A 290 11.66 37.92 -13.49
N ARG A 291 10.52 37.92 -12.79
CA ARG A 291 9.49 38.97 -12.88
C ARG A 291 9.33 39.67 -11.54
#